data_AF-K9P6Q5-F1
#
_entry.id   AF-K9P6Q5-F1
#
_cell.length_a   1.000
_cell.length_b   1.000
_cell.length_c   1.000
_cell.angle_alpha   90.00
_cell.angle_beta   90.00
_cell.angle_gamma   90.00
#
_symmetry.space_group_name_H-M   'P 1'
#
loop_
_entity.id
_entity.type
_entity.pdbx_description
1 polymer ?
#
loop_
_entity_poly.entity_id
_entity_poly.type
_entity_poly.pdbx_seq_one_letter_code
_entity_poly.pdbx_strand_id
1 'polypeptide(L)' 'MAAQYFRSRLNEPHPQHFTLVFRNGELLRHQDPLAVAQYLADARLAEVHSEPPRRRAAAAQID' A
#
# COMPACT_ATOMS: atom_id res chain seq x y z
N MET A 1 25.84 -27.07 -1.20
CA MET A 1 24.62 -26.73 -0.43
C MET A 1 24.48 -25.21 -0.39
N ALA A 2 23.91 -24.57 -1.43
CA ALA A 2 23.99 -23.10 -1.60
C ALA A 2 22.80 -22.51 -2.39
N ALA A 3 21.57 -22.94 -2.12
CA ALA A 3 20.37 -22.47 -2.83
C ALA A 3 19.25 -21.98 -1.89
N GLN A 4 19.56 -21.60 -0.65
CA GLN A 4 18.54 -21.27 0.35
C GLN A 4 18.43 -19.77 0.69
N TYR A 5 19.32 -18.91 0.18
CA TYR A 5 19.33 -17.48 0.54
C TYR A 5 18.61 -16.55 -0.46
N PHE A 6 18.14 -17.06 -1.60
CA PHE A 6 17.57 -16.21 -2.66
C PHE A 6 16.04 -16.04 -2.59
N ARG A 7 15.32 -16.86 -1.80
CA ARG A 7 13.86 -16.81 -1.73
C ARG A 7 13.28 -15.95 -0.60
N SER A 8 14.12 -15.42 0.29
CA SER A 8 13.65 -14.69 1.47
C SER A 8 13.38 -13.20 1.23
N ARG A 9 13.79 -12.64 0.07
CA ARG A 9 13.61 -11.20 -0.25
C ARG A 9 12.41 -10.89 -1.17
N LEU A 10 11.67 -11.91 -1.62
CA LEU A 10 10.49 -11.71 -2.49
C LEU A 10 9.17 -11.60 -1.73
N ASN A 11 9.17 -11.90 -0.42
CA ASN A 11 7.99 -11.89 0.45
C ASN A 11 8.14 -10.91 1.61
N GLU A 12 8.77 -9.76 1.39
CA GLU A 12 8.52 -8.64 2.30
C GLU A 12 7.12 -8.12 1.97
N PRO A 13 6.12 -8.25 2.86
CA PRO A 13 4.83 -7.62 2.67
C PRO A 13 5.08 -6.11 2.77
N HIS A 14 5.36 -5.50 1.63
CA HIS A 14 5.45 -4.05 1.55
C HIS A 14 4.07 -3.55 1.98
N PRO A 15 3.98 -2.63 2.97
CA PRO A 15 2.69 -2.08 3.37
C PRO A 15 2.08 -1.42 2.14
N GLN A 16 1.05 -2.07 1.60
CA GLN A 16 0.34 -1.57 0.43
C GLN A 16 -0.67 -0.54 0.91
N HIS A 17 -0.59 0.63 0.31
CA HIS A 17 -1.46 1.74 0.65
C HIS A 17 -2.41 2.02 -0.51
N PHE A 18 -3.60 2.52 -0.18
CA PHE A 18 -4.64 2.85 -1.13
C PHE A 18 -5.20 4.25 -0.88
N THR A 19 -5.54 4.92 -1.95
CA THR A 19 -6.40 6.10 -1.94
C THR A 19 -7.83 5.68 -2.24
N LEU A 20 -8.75 6.07 -1.36
CA LEU A 20 -10.18 5.82 -1.45
C LEU A 20 -10.89 7.10 -1.87
N VAL A 21 -11.73 7.03 -2.90
CA VAL A 21 -12.62 8.11 -3.33
C VAL A 21 -14.04 7.70 -3.00
N PHE A 22 -14.71 8.51 -2.19
CA PHE A 22 -16.08 8.27 -1.75
C PHE A 22 -17.08 8.94 -2.68
N ARG A 23 -18.31 8.41 -2.74
CA ARG A 23 -19.39 8.95 -3.58
C ARG A 23 -19.83 10.37 -3.17
N ASN A 24 -19.55 10.77 -1.94
CA ASN A 24 -19.79 12.12 -1.43
C ASN A 24 -18.65 13.11 -1.81
N GLY A 25 -17.62 12.66 -2.54
CA GLY A 25 -16.47 13.47 -2.93
C GLY A 25 -15.34 13.50 -1.89
N GLU A 26 -15.47 12.82 -0.75
CA GLU A 26 -14.38 12.70 0.22
C GLU A 26 -13.26 11.80 -0.30
N LEU A 27 -12.04 12.07 0.19
CA LEU A 27 -10.84 11.38 -0.24
C LEU A 27 -9.99 11.00 0.98
N LEU A 28 -9.74 9.69 1.14
CA LEU A 28 -8.85 9.16 2.17
C LEU A 28 -7.61 8.55 1.53
N ARG A 29 -6.42 8.92 1.99
CA ARG A 29 -5.14 8.43 1.47
C ARG A 29 -4.45 7.52 2.47
N HIS A 30 -3.48 6.75 2.01
CA HIS A 30 -2.63 5.89 2.83
C HIS A 30 -3.40 4.79 3.57
N GLN A 31 -4.56 4.40 3.05
CA GLN A 31 -5.41 3.39 3.66
C GLN A 31 -4.81 2.00 3.48
N ASP A 32 -4.90 1.18 4.51
CA ASP A 32 -4.46 -0.21 4.45
C ASP A 32 -5.50 -1.10 3.73
N PRO A 33 -5.13 -2.34 3.34
CA PRO A 33 -6.06 -3.24 2.65
C PRO A 33 -7.31 -3.60 3.48
N LEU A 34 -7.22 -3.61 4.81
CA LEU A 34 -8.33 -3.95 5.69
C LEU A 34 -9.38 -2.83 5.68
N ALA A 35 -8.96 -1.57 5.75
CA ALA A 35 -9.83 -0.40 5.61
C ALA A 35 -10.55 -0.41 4.25
N VAL A 36 -9.84 -0.71 3.16
CA VAL A 36 -10.45 -0.83 1.82
C VAL A 36 -11.56 -1.88 1.81
N ALA A 37 -11.31 -3.06 2.38
CA ALA A 37 -12.31 -4.14 2.43
C ALA A 37 -13.57 -3.73 3.21
N GLN A 38 -13.40 -3.01 4.33
CA GLN A 38 -14.53 -2.49 5.12
C GLN A 38 -15.36 -1.48 4.31
N TYR A 39 -14.72 -0.50 3.69
CA TYR A 39 -15.43 0.53 2.93
C TYR A 39 -16.05 0.03 1.62
N LEU A 40 -15.49 -1.03 1.02
CA LEU A 40 -16.11 -1.73 -0.10
C LEU A 40 -17.39 -2.45 0.34
N ALA A 41 -17.37 -3.13 1.49
CA ALA A 41 -18.55 -3.80 2.04
C ALA A 41 -19.70 -2.82 2.35
N ASP A 42 -19.35 -1.61 2.78
CA ASP A 42 -20.31 -0.53 3.06
C ASP A 42 -20.90 0.13 1.79
N ALA A 43 -20.43 -0.23 0.59
CA ALA A 43 -20.86 0.32 -0.70
C ALA A 43 -20.78 1.86 -0.83
N ARG A 44 -19.92 2.51 -0.03
CA ARG A 44 -19.74 3.98 0.01
C ARG A 44 -18.69 4.50 -0.98
N LEU A 45 -17.82 3.61 -1.46
CA LEU A 45 -16.74 3.96 -2.37
C LEU A 45 -17.25 4.17 -3.79
N ALA A 46 -16.65 5.16 -4.46
CA ALA A 46 -16.74 5.38 -5.89
C ALA A 46 -15.55 4.72 -6.60
N GLU A 47 -14.34 4.97 -6.11
CA GLU A 47 -13.09 4.47 -6.72
C GLU A 47 -12.05 4.10 -5.66
N VAL A 48 -11.14 3.19 -6.02
CA VAL A 48 -9.99 2.77 -5.21
C VAL A 48 -8.75 2.79 -6.09
N HIS A 49 -7.70 3.48 -5.63
CA HIS A 49 -6.42 3.56 -6.33
C HIS A 49 -5.30 2.99 -5.45
N SER A 50 -4.50 2.09 -6.00
CA SER A 50 -3.28 1.61 -5.35
C SER A 50 -2.22 2.70 -5.34
N GLU A 51 -1.62 2.97 -4.19
CA GLU A 51 -0.52 3.91 -4.07
C GLU A 51 0.82 3.21 -4.32
N PRO A 52 1.77 3.88 -5.00
CA PRO A 52 3.11 3.33 -5.15
C PRO A 52 3.74 3.14 -3.77
N PRO A 53 4.50 2.06 -3.55
CA PRO A 53 5.22 1.87 -2.30
C PRO A 53 6.09 3.10 -2.09
N ARG A 54 5.91 3.76 -0.94
CA ARG A 54 6.76 4.88 -0.54
C ARG A 54 8.17 4.34 -0.40
N ARG A 55 8.98 4.46 -1.45
CA ARG A 55 10.43 4.39 -1.30
C ARG A 55 10.76 5.45 -0.25
N ARG A 56 11.17 5.02 0.94
CA ARG A 56 11.95 5.89 1.83
C ARG A 56 13.02 6.47 0.91
N ALA A 57 12.96 7.78 0.69
CA ALA A 57 14.05 8.48 0.06
C ALA A 57 15.27 8.14 0.92
N ALA A 58 16.14 7.27 0.41
CA ALA A 58 17.51 7.15 0.88
C ALA A 58 18.21 8.42 0.42
N ALA A 59 17.85 9.54 1.04
CA ALA A 59 18.50 10.81 0.86
C ALA A 59 19.53 10.95 1.98
N ALA A 60 20.78 11.00 1.55
CA ALA A 60 21.91 11.62 2.20
C ALA A 60 22.44 10.97 3.49
N GLN A 61 23.39 10.05 3.32
CA GLN A 61 24.65 10.17 4.05
C GLN A 61 25.76 9.46 3.26
N ILE A 62 26.31 10.20 2.29
CA ILE A 62 27.69 9.98 1.85
C ILE A 62 28.46 11.06 2.61
N ASP A 63 29.23 10.65 3.61
CA ASP A 63 30.39 11.38 4.13
C ASP A 63 31.50 10.33 4.35
#